data_AF-A0A519UGM8-F1
#
_entry.id   AF-A0A519UGM8-F1
#
_cell.length_a   1.000
_cell.length_b   1.000
_cell.length_c   1.000
_cell.angle_alpha   90.00
_cell.angle_beta   90.00
_cell.angle_gamma   90.00
#
_symmetry.space_group_name_H-M   'P 1'
#
loop_
_entity.id
_entity.type
_entity.pdbx_description
1 polymer ?
#
loop_
_entity_poly.entity_id
_entity_poly.type
_entity_poly.pdbx_seq_one_letter_code
_entity_poly.pdbx_strand_id
1 'polypeptide(L)'
;TCGHKANIMKITDGLFLECFYEVAKEFPELKADDVIVDDLCMKLVTRPDLFDVVVMTNLQGDIVSDLCAGLVGGLGFAPSANIGDHICIFEAVHGTAPDIAGKNIANPTALLLSGLTMLRHLGFMESAATIENSLLYTLEQGIHTGDFGDKSIPSVNTTQFAEAVIANFGKKPKQGEKPSFPNKEKTPTNFKLDKNPMLVSAEMENEHIIGVDLFIESIEQPELIAKKCERHAGVKFKLINISNRGTQVWPTGSIYTNLVNQYNVRFESLDDEALTQQDVLGLYISMSGNFKICSSELLNKWGSKKAYSLAQGQ
;
A
#
# COMPACT_ATOMS: atom_id res chain seq x y z
N THR A 1 -8.38 2.07 -13.15
CA THR A 1 -9.12 1.36 -12.10
C THR A 1 -8.50 1.59 -10.74
N CYS A 2 -9.30 1.86 -9.70
CA CYS A 2 -8.88 1.96 -8.30
C CYS A 2 -9.12 0.64 -7.56
N GLY A 3 -8.06 -0.02 -7.08
CA GLY A 3 -8.16 -1.22 -6.28
C GLY A 3 -8.20 -0.89 -4.78
N HIS A 4 -9.20 -1.38 -4.04
CA HIS A 4 -9.39 -1.03 -2.63
C HIS A 4 -10.09 -2.10 -1.79
N LYS A 5 -10.19 -1.91 -0.47
CA LYS A 5 -11.02 -2.68 0.46
C LYS A 5 -11.96 -1.78 1.30
N ALA A 6 -12.41 -0.67 0.72
CA ALA A 6 -13.32 0.29 1.35
C ALA A 6 -14.64 -0.31 1.91
N ASN A 7 -15.06 -1.50 1.46
CA ASN A 7 -16.20 -2.22 2.06
C ASN A 7 -15.96 -2.67 3.51
N ILE A 8 -14.69 -2.90 3.87
CA ILE A 8 -14.25 -3.24 5.22
C ILE A 8 -13.57 -2.02 5.88
N MET A 9 -12.57 -1.45 5.20
CA MET A 9 -11.76 -0.34 5.68
C MET A 9 -12.34 1.01 5.23
N LYS A 10 -13.53 1.34 5.75
CA LYS A 10 -14.34 2.50 5.30
C LYS A 10 -13.66 3.86 5.48
N ILE A 11 -12.76 4.01 6.45
CA ILE A 11 -12.10 5.29 6.73
C ILE A 11 -10.81 5.39 5.92
N THR A 12 -9.93 4.39 5.97
CA THR A 12 -8.63 4.44 5.30
C THR A 12 -8.76 4.22 3.79
N ASP A 13 -9.25 3.06 3.35
CA ASP A 13 -9.43 2.78 1.93
C ASP A 13 -10.62 3.55 1.36
N GLY A 14 -11.59 3.93 2.19
CA GLY A 14 -12.65 4.84 1.80
C GLY A 14 -12.12 6.24 1.46
N LEU A 15 -11.22 6.81 2.27
CA LEU A 15 -10.55 8.07 1.94
C LEU A 15 -9.78 7.96 0.62
N PHE A 16 -9.04 6.86 0.42
CA PHE A 16 -8.32 6.63 -0.83
C PHE A 16 -9.25 6.60 -2.06
N LEU A 17 -10.41 5.92 -1.94
CA LEU A 17 -11.42 5.86 -2.99
C LEU A 17 -12.09 7.24 -3.23
N GLU A 18 -12.39 7.99 -2.17
CA GLU A 18 -12.93 9.34 -2.27
C GLU A 18 -11.96 10.27 -3.01
N CYS A 19 -10.68 10.28 -2.64
CA CYS A 19 -9.64 11.05 -3.34
C CYS A 19 -9.48 10.63 -4.80
N PHE A 20 -9.55 9.33 -5.11
CA PHE A 20 -9.50 8.84 -6.48
C PHE A 20 -10.63 9.45 -7.33
N TYR A 21 -11.87 9.42 -6.84
CA TYR A 21 -13.00 10.00 -7.56
C TYR A 21 -13.01 11.52 -7.59
N GLU A 22 -12.40 12.18 -6.59
CA GLU A 22 -12.19 13.62 -6.61
C GLU A 22 -11.24 14.02 -7.75
N VAL A 23 -10.05 13.42 -7.81
CA VAL A 23 -9.05 13.69 -8.85
C VAL A 23 -9.54 13.25 -10.23
N ALA A 24 -10.32 12.17 -10.33
CA ALA A 24 -10.88 11.71 -11.61
C ALA A 24 -11.75 12.77 -12.32
N LYS A 25 -12.34 13.72 -11.58
CA LYS A 25 -13.12 14.83 -12.17
C LYS A 25 -12.25 15.79 -13.00
N GLU A 26 -10.94 15.84 -12.72
CA GLU A 26 -9.98 16.66 -13.47
C GLU A 26 -9.56 16.03 -14.80
N PHE A 27 -9.85 14.73 -15.00
CA PHE A 27 -9.47 13.94 -16.19
C PHE A 27 -10.69 13.25 -16.83
N PRO A 28 -11.71 14.00 -17.30
CA PRO A 28 -12.96 13.42 -17.80
C PRO A 28 -12.82 12.55 -19.06
N GLU A 29 -11.70 12.64 -19.76
CA GLU A 29 -11.34 11.79 -20.90
C GLU A 29 -10.93 10.37 -20.51
N LEU A 30 -10.56 10.15 -19.24
CA LEU A 30 -10.17 8.85 -18.72
C LEU A 30 -11.37 8.13 -18.08
N LYS A 31 -11.52 6.84 -18.38
CA LYS A 31 -12.50 6.01 -17.69
C LYS A 31 -12.04 5.74 -16.25
N ALA A 32 -12.75 6.32 -15.28
CA ALA A 32 -12.56 6.04 -13.86
C ALA A 32 -13.54 4.96 -13.38
N ASP A 33 -13.01 3.87 -12.83
CA ASP A 33 -13.76 2.80 -12.17
C ASP A 33 -12.99 2.24 -10.97
N ASP A 34 -13.68 1.53 -10.09
CA ASP A 34 -13.13 0.90 -8.90
C ASP A 34 -13.45 -0.61 -8.82
N VAL A 35 -12.69 -1.32 -8.00
CA VAL A 35 -12.87 -2.75 -7.75
C VAL A 35 -12.32 -3.12 -6.39
N ILE A 36 -13.03 -4.02 -5.70
CA ILE A 36 -12.55 -4.54 -4.41
C ILE A 36 -11.38 -5.49 -4.67
N VAL A 37 -10.30 -5.36 -3.88
CA VAL A 37 -9.00 -6.01 -4.14
C VAL A 37 -9.06 -7.54 -4.27
N ASP A 38 -9.99 -8.22 -3.60
CA ASP A 38 -10.19 -9.67 -3.77
C ASP A 38 -10.77 -10.02 -5.15
N ASP A 39 -11.77 -9.29 -5.61
CA ASP A 39 -12.32 -9.41 -6.96
C ASP A 39 -11.29 -8.97 -8.03
N LEU A 40 -10.48 -7.96 -7.74
CA LEU A 40 -9.35 -7.56 -8.60
C LEU A 40 -8.36 -8.71 -8.80
N CYS A 41 -7.88 -9.33 -7.72
CA CYS A 41 -6.95 -10.46 -7.80
C CYS A 41 -7.54 -11.62 -8.62
N MET A 42 -8.82 -11.95 -8.41
CA MET A 42 -9.51 -12.98 -9.19
C MET A 42 -9.56 -12.62 -10.68
N LYS A 43 -9.88 -11.36 -11.01
CA LYS A 43 -9.93 -10.88 -12.40
C LYS A 43 -8.56 -10.84 -13.05
N LEU A 44 -7.50 -10.45 -12.34
CA LEU A 44 -6.14 -10.46 -12.88
C LEU A 44 -5.68 -11.87 -13.25
N VAL A 45 -6.03 -12.88 -12.45
CA VAL A 45 -5.68 -14.27 -12.78
C VAL A 45 -6.50 -14.82 -13.96
N THR A 46 -7.79 -14.46 -14.04
CA THR A 46 -8.71 -15.06 -15.03
C THR A 46 -8.79 -14.30 -16.35
N ARG A 47 -8.68 -12.97 -16.31
CA ARG A 47 -8.85 -12.02 -17.42
C ARG A 47 -8.02 -10.75 -17.18
N PRO A 48 -6.67 -10.84 -17.18
CA PRO A 48 -5.79 -9.69 -16.93
C PRO A 48 -5.93 -8.58 -17.98
N ASP A 49 -6.35 -8.93 -19.19
CA ASP A 49 -6.57 -8.02 -20.33
C ASP A 49 -7.69 -6.99 -20.12
N LEU A 50 -8.46 -7.11 -19.03
CA LEU A 50 -9.46 -6.12 -18.64
C LEU A 50 -8.86 -4.83 -18.07
N PHE A 51 -7.59 -4.84 -17.66
CA PHE A 51 -6.97 -3.73 -16.94
C PHE A 51 -5.87 -3.08 -17.76
N ASP A 52 -5.86 -1.75 -17.75
CA ASP A 52 -4.80 -0.92 -18.33
C ASP A 52 -3.92 -0.34 -17.21
N VAL A 53 -4.50 0.53 -16.38
CA VAL A 53 -3.85 1.12 -15.21
C VAL A 53 -4.63 0.81 -13.94
N VAL A 54 -3.92 0.29 -12.93
CA VAL A 54 -4.47 0.02 -11.60
C VAL A 54 -3.72 0.84 -10.56
N VAL A 55 -4.45 1.63 -9.77
CA VAL A 55 -3.91 2.44 -8.66
C VAL A 55 -4.43 1.90 -7.34
N MET A 56 -3.53 1.75 -6.35
CA MET A 56 -3.84 1.09 -5.08
C MET A 56 -2.99 1.63 -3.94
N THR A 57 -3.36 1.29 -2.70
CA THR A 57 -2.56 1.57 -1.51
C THR A 57 -1.30 0.69 -1.46
N ASN A 58 -0.29 1.13 -0.70
CA ASN A 58 1.05 0.53 -0.68
C ASN A 58 1.06 -1.01 -0.55
N LEU A 59 0.53 -1.55 0.55
CA LEU A 59 0.54 -3.01 0.79
C LEU A 59 -0.24 -3.80 -0.26
N GLN A 60 -1.37 -3.27 -0.73
CA GLN A 60 -2.13 -3.92 -1.80
C GLN A 60 -1.31 -3.91 -3.10
N GLY A 61 -0.67 -2.77 -3.40
CA GLY A 61 0.19 -2.55 -4.57
C GLY A 61 1.32 -3.56 -4.65
N ASP A 62 2.05 -3.72 -3.55
CA ASP A 62 3.11 -4.71 -3.37
C ASP A 62 2.65 -6.12 -3.78
N ILE A 63 1.63 -6.65 -3.10
CA ILE A 63 1.10 -8.00 -3.32
C ILE A 63 0.60 -8.20 -4.76
N VAL A 64 -0.18 -7.25 -5.28
CA VAL A 64 -0.82 -7.41 -6.60
C VAL A 64 0.19 -7.21 -7.74
N SER A 65 1.18 -6.33 -7.58
CA SER A 65 2.23 -6.17 -8.57
C SER A 65 3.07 -7.46 -8.72
N ASP A 66 3.36 -8.16 -7.62
CA ASP A 66 4.02 -9.47 -7.63
C ASP A 66 3.14 -10.55 -8.28
N LEU A 67 1.83 -10.54 -8.02
CA LEU A 67 0.87 -11.40 -8.72
C LEU A 67 0.96 -11.17 -10.24
N CYS A 68 0.94 -9.91 -10.68
CA CYS A 68 1.06 -9.56 -12.10
C CYS A 68 2.41 -9.97 -12.71
N ALA A 69 3.52 -9.83 -11.97
CA ALA A 69 4.82 -10.32 -12.40
C ALA A 69 4.78 -11.82 -12.67
N GLY A 70 4.10 -12.59 -11.81
CA GLY A 70 3.87 -14.02 -12.00
C GLY A 70 3.12 -14.39 -13.30
N LEU A 71 2.30 -13.50 -13.85
CA LEU A 71 1.56 -13.73 -15.10
C LEU A 71 2.44 -13.59 -16.36
N VAL A 72 3.56 -12.86 -16.28
CA VAL A 72 4.37 -12.48 -17.44
C VAL A 72 5.78 -13.08 -17.45
N GLY A 73 6.06 -14.07 -16.60
CA GLY A 73 7.36 -14.76 -16.54
C GLY A 73 8.09 -14.62 -15.20
N GLY A 74 7.47 -13.96 -14.21
CA GLY A 74 8.00 -13.82 -12.86
C GLY A 74 8.80 -12.54 -12.63
N LEU A 75 9.34 -12.42 -11.42
CA LEU A 75 9.99 -11.19 -10.94
C LEU A 75 11.25 -10.80 -11.74
N GLY A 76 11.87 -11.74 -12.47
CA GLY A 76 12.99 -11.48 -13.36
C GLY A 76 12.67 -10.54 -14.53
N PHE A 77 11.38 -10.27 -14.78
CA PHE A 77 10.89 -9.39 -15.85
C PHE A 77 10.10 -8.17 -15.35
N ALA A 78 10.05 -7.93 -14.04
CA ALA A 78 9.26 -6.86 -13.45
C ALA A 78 10.14 -5.63 -13.13
N PRO A 79 10.21 -4.61 -14.01
CA PRO A 79 10.84 -3.34 -13.68
C PRO A 79 9.94 -2.50 -12.76
N SER A 80 10.55 -1.58 -12.01
CA SER A 80 9.82 -0.56 -11.26
C SER A 80 10.51 0.81 -11.29
N ALA A 81 9.76 1.83 -10.90
CA ALA A 81 10.25 3.17 -10.71
C ALA A 81 9.52 3.84 -9.53
N ASN A 82 10.27 4.42 -8.62
CA ASN A 82 9.76 5.31 -7.58
C ASN A 82 9.94 6.74 -8.08
N ILE A 83 8.83 7.39 -8.40
CA ILE A 83 8.81 8.73 -8.98
C ILE A 83 8.32 9.71 -7.91
N GLY A 84 9.16 10.69 -7.57
CA GLY A 84 8.78 11.83 -6.74
C GLY A 84 9.13 13.15 -7.43
N ASP A 85 8.61 14.25 -6.89
CA ASP A 85 8.75 15.59 -7.48
C ASP A 85 10.21 16.03 -7.68
N HIS A 86 11.09 15.55 -6.80
CA HIS A 86 12.51 15.95 -6.78
C HIS A 86 13.50 14.81 -7.01
N ILE A 87 13.09 13.56 -6.77
CA ILE A 87 13.97 12.40 -6.82
C ILE A 87 13.21 11.25 -7.49
N CYS A 88 13.88 10.58 -8.42
CA CYS A 88 13.40 9.37 -9.06
C CYS A 88 14.40 8.23 -8.84
N ILE A 89 13.92 7.05 -8.45
CA ILE A 89 14.71 5.85 -8.24
C ILE A 89 14.17 4.77 -9.17
N PHE A 90 15.05 4.11 -9.93
CA PHE A 90 14.69 3.04 -10.85
C PHE A 90 15.33 1.74 -10.36
N GLU A 91 14.52 0.74 -10.05
CA GLU A 91 14.97 -0.52 -9.45
C GLU A 91 14.15 -1.70 -9.98
N ALA A 92 14.63 -2.92 -9.75
CA ALA A 92 13.83 -4.11 -10.04
C ALA A 92 12.83 -4.36 -8.91
N VAL A 93 11.70 -5.01 -9.19
CA VAL A 93 10.74 -5.40 -8.14
C VAL A 93 11.32 -6.49 -7.23
N HIS A 94 12.16 -7.39 -7.79
CA HIS A 94 12.71 -8.50 -7.01
C HIS A 94 13.65 -8.05 -5.88
N GLY A 95 13.70 -8.85 -4.81
CA GLY A 95 14.64 -8.68 -3.71
C GLY A 95 16.08 -9.10 -4.04
N THR A 96 16.88 -9.35 -3.00
CA THR A 96 18.32 -9.61 -3.09
C THR A 96 18.71 -11.01 -3.57
N ALA A 97 17.78 -11.97 -3.57
CA ALA A 97 18.00 -13.37 -3.95
C ALA A 97 19.31 -13.97 -3.37
N PRO A 98 19.43 -14.07 -2.03
CA PRO A 98 20.70 -14.40 -1.36
C PRO A 98 21.24 -15.79 -1.68
N ASP A 99 20.36 -16.70 -2.07
CA ASP A 99 20.69 -18.07 -2.49
C ASP A 99 21.47 -18.13 -3.81
N ILE A 100 21.37 -17.12 -4.67
CA ILE A 100 22.10 -17.04 -5.95
C ILE A 100 23.17 -15.94 -5.98
N ALA A 101 23.31 -15.16 -4.91
CA ALA A 101 24.31 -14.11 -4.80
C ALA A 101 25.74 -14.66 -5.04
N GLY A 102 26.51 -13.99 -5.90
CA GLY A 102 27.88 -14.38 -6.25
C GLY A 102 28.00 -15.62 -7.15
N LYS A 103 26.89 -16.23 -7.58
CA LYS A 103 26.92 -17.44 -8.42
C LYS A 103 26.89 -17.16 -9.92
N ASN A 104 26.76 -15.90 -10.33
CA ASN A 104 26.68 -15.48 -11.74
C ASN A 104 25.51 -16.11 -12.53
N ILE A 105 24.38 -16.40 -11.88
CA ILE A 105 23.20 -17.05 -12.51
C ILE A 105 21.92 -16.22 -12.42
N ALA A 106 22.00 -14.98 -11.93
CA ALA A 106 20.87 -14.08 -11.84
C ALA A 106 20.41 -13.60 -13.22
N ASN A 107 19.10 -13.41 -13.37
CA ASN A 107 18.51 -12.75 -14.54
C ASN A 107 18.62 -11.21 -14.38
N PRO A 108 19.38 -10.50 -15.22
CA PRO A 108 19.52 -9.05 -15.11
C PRO A 108 18.38 -8.28 -15.79
N THR A 109 17.38 -8.95 -16.34
CA THR A 109 16.38 -8.34 -17.24
C THR A 109 15.53 -7.28 -16.52
N ALA A 110 14.99 -7.55 -15.33
CA ALA A 110 14.19 -6.56 -14.59
C ALA A 110 14.98 -5.27 -14.34
N LEU A 111 16.22 -5.38 -13.86
CA LEU A 111 17.09 -4.22 -13.61
C LEU A 111 17.43 -3.47 -14.90
N LEU A 112 17.68 -4.20 -16.00
CA LEU A 112 17.89 -3.60 -17.31
C LEU A 112 16.66 -2.80 -17.74
N LEU A 113 15.46 -3.38 -17.67
CA LEU A 113 14.20 -2.73 -18.01
C LEU A 113 13.94 -1.47 -17.15
N SER A 114 14.28 -1.48 -15.86
CA SER A 114 14.24 -0.29 -15.02
C SER A 114 15.24 0.77 -15.48
N GLY A 115 16.45 0.36 -15.85
CA GLY A 115 17.44 1.24 -16.48
C GLY A 115 16.95 1.86 -17.79
N LEU A 116 16.17 1.14 -18.60
CA LEU A 116 15.54 1.71 -19.80
C LEU A 116 14.48 2.75 -19.45
N THR A 117 13.71 2.50 -18.38
CA THR A 117 12.73 3.46 -17.86
C THR A 117 13.43 4.74 -17.38
N MET A 118 14.59 4.60 -16.72
CA MET A 118 15.46 5.72 -16.35
C MET A 118 15.94 6.50 -17.59
N LEU A 119 16.43 5.80 -18.63
CA LEU A 119 16.88 6.46 -19.86
C LEU A 119 15.76 7.27 -20.51
N ARG A 120 14.53 6.73 -20.56
CA ARG A 120 13.35 7.47 -21.04
C ARG A 120 13.04 8.69 -20.19
N HIS A 121 13.09 8.54 -18.87
CA HIS A 121 12.89 9.65 -17.94
C HIS A 121 13.93 10.77 -18.15
N LEU A 122 15.17 10.42 -18.48
CA LEU A 122 16.26 11.34 -18.81
C LEU A 122 16.22 11.87 -20.26
N GLY A 123 15.21 11.53 -21.06
CA GLY A 123 15.07 11.97 -22.44
C GLY A 123 15.92 11.20 -23.46
N PHE A 124 16.64 10.15 -23.06
CA PHE A 124 17.45 9.30 -23.93
C PHE A 124 16.62 8.22 -24.62
N MET A 125 15.63 8.66 -25.40
CA MET A 125 14.62 7.82 -26.04
C MET A 125 15.23 6.83 -27.06
N GLU A 126 16.20 7.28 -27.86
CA GLU A 126 16.81 6.45 -28.91
C GLU A 126 17.68 5.33 -28.34
N SER A 127 18.46 5.65 -27.29
CA SER A 127 19.28 4.67 -26.59
C SER A 127 18.42 3.63 -25.88
N ALA A 128 17.34 4.06 -25.21
CA ALA A 128 16.40 3.15 -24.57
C ALA A 128 15.77 2.17 -25.59
N ALA A 129 15.31 2.68 -26.73
CA ALA A 129 14.74 1.86 -27.80
C ALA A 129 15.76 0.89 -28.40
N THR A 130 17.01 1.32 -28.61
CA THR A 130 18.08 0.46 -29.14
C THR A 130 18.36 -0.71 -28.20
N ILE A 131 18.52 -0.44 -26.90
CA ILE A 131 18.83 -1.48 -25.91
C ILE A 131 17.64 -2.42 -25.73
N GLU A 132 16.40 -1.90 -25.66
CA GLU A 132 15.21 -2.75 -25.51
C GLU A 132 15.02 -3.69 -26.72
N ASN A 133 15.17 -3.17 -27.94
CA ASN A 133 15.07 -4.01 -29.14
C ASN A 133 16.16 -5.08 -29.19
N SER A 134 17.36 -4.78 -28.67
CA SER A 134 18.45 -5.75 -28.58
C SER A 134 18.14 -6.86 -27.58
N LEU A 135 17.58 -6.50 -26.42
CA LEU A 135 17.07 -7.46 -25.43
C LEU A 135 15.98 -8.36 -26.05
N LEU A 136 14.97 -7.78 -26.67
CA LEU A 136 13.87 -8.54 -27.29
C LEU A 136 14.36 -9.46 -28.41
N TYR A 137 15.31 -9.01 -29.23
CA TYR A 137 15.91 -9.82 -30.27
C TYR A 137 16.73 -11.00 -29.68
N THR A 138 17.45 -10.79 -28.59
CA THR A 138 18.14 -11.86 -27.83
C THR A 138 17.14 -12.90 -27.31
N LEU A 139 16.02 -12.46 -26.74
CA LEU A 139 14.97 -13.34 -26.24
C LEU A 139 14.31 -14.15 -27.38
N GLU A 140 14.08 -13.54 -28.55
CA GLU A 140 13.51 -14.22 -29.73
C GLU A 140 14.43 -15.32 -30.29
N GLN A 141 15.74 -15.24 -30.06
CA GLN A 141 16.69 -16.30 -30.39
C GLN A 141 16.63 -17.49 -29.42
N GLY A 142 15.86 -17.39 -28.33
CA GLY A 142 15.79 -18.40 -27.29
C GLY A 142 16.97 -18.37 -26.31
N ILE A 143 17.71 -17.26 -26.23
CA ILE A 143 18.76 -17.10 -25.20
C ILE A 143 18.07 -16.71 -23.89
N HIS A 144 18.28 -17.50 -22.83
CA HIS A 144 17.61 -17.30 -21.54
C HIS A 144 18.50 -17.63 -20.34
N THR A 145 18.16 -17.06 -19.18
CA THR A 145 18.72 -17.45 -17.87
C THR A 145 17.90 -18.57 -17.24
N GLY A 146 18.32 -19.07 -16.07
CA GLY A 146 17.75 -20.29 -15.48
C GLY A 146 16.30 -20.18 -14.96
N ASP A 147 15.76 -18.97 -14.83
CA ASP A 147 14.43 -18.67 -14.29
C ASP A 147 13.30 -18.69 -15.34
N PHE A 148 13.64 -18.63 -16.64
CA PHE A 148 12.65 -18.63 -17.73
C PHE A 148 13.14 -19.41 -18.96
N GLY A 149 12.27 -19.55 -19.96
CA GLY A 149 12.59 -20.20 -21.23
C GLY A 149 12.32 -21.71 -21.24
N ASP A 150 12.67 -22.35 -22.35
CA ASP A 150 12.52 -23.79 -22.50
C ASP A 150 13.62 -24.53 -21.72
N LYS A 151 13.24 -25.30 -20.70
CA LYS A 151 14.16 -26.07 -19.87
C LYS A 151 14.96 -27.13 -20.64
N SER A 152 14.56 -27.47 -21.87
CA SER A 152 15.32 -28.34 -22.76
C SER A 152 16.53 -27.64 -23.40
N ILE A 153 16.52 -26.31 -23.45
CA ILE A 153 17.62 -25.48 -23.94
C ILE A 153 18.52 -25.13 -22.73
N PRO A 154 19.84 -25.32 -22.83
CA PRO A 154 20.75 -24.90 -21.77
C PRO A 154 20.69 -23.39 -21.54
N SER A 155 20.36 -22.98 -20.31
CA SER A 155 20.40 -21.57 -19.91
C SER A 155 21.83 -21.04 -19.90
N VAL A 156 21.98 -19.74 -20.18
CA VAL A 156 23.25 -19.02 -20.02
C VAL A 156 23.37 -18.38 -18.64
N ASN A 157 24.60 -18.06 -18.26
CA ASN A 157 24.89 -17.33 -17.01
C ASN A 157 24.67 -15.81 -17.18
N THR A 158 24.70 -15.03 -16.09
CA THR A 158 24.41 -13.58 -16.12
C THR A 158 25.32 -12.82 -17.09
N THR A 159 26.62 -13.12 -17.10
CA THR A 159 27.60 -12.47 -17.98
C THR A 159 27.32 -12.77 -19.45
N GLN A 160 27.12 -14.04 -19.78
CA GLN A 160 26.83 -14.49 -21.13
C GLN A 160 25.52 -13.90 -21.66
N PHE A 161 24.50 -13.79 -20.80
CA PHE A 161 23.24 -13.13 -21.17
C PHE A 161 23.48 -11.65 -21.51
N ALA A 162 24.22 -10.92 -20.68
CA ALA A 162 24.54 -9.52 -20.94
C ALA A 162 25.37 -9.34 -22.24
N GLU A 163 26.38 -10.19 -22.45
CA GLU A 163 27.19 -10.19 -23.68
C GLU A 163 26.35 -10.45 -24.92
N ALA A 164 25.40 -11.39 -24.86
CA ALA A 164 24.46 -11.66 -25.96
C ALA A 164 23.59 -10.44 -26.28
N VAL A 165 23.05 -9.75 -25.25
CA VAL A 165 22.29 -8.50 -25.45
C VAL A 165 23.17 -7.42 -26.10
N ILE A 166 24.40 -7.24 -25.65
CA ILE A 166 25.34 -6.25 -26.19
C ILE A 166 25.70 -6.56 -27.66
N ALA A 167 25.98 -7.83 -27.98
CA ALA A 167 26.31 -8.27 -29.34
C ALA A 167 25.15 -8.04 -30.33
N ASN A 168 23.92 -7.94 -29.82
CA ASN A 168 22.71 -7.69 -30.60
C ASN A 168 22.34 -6.20 -30.72
N PHE A 169 23.20 -5.26 -30.29
CA PHE A 169 22.95 -3.84 -30.45
C PHE A 169 22.68 -3.44 -31.91
N GLY A 170 21.58 -2.71 -32.13
CA GLY A 170 21.10 -2.30 -33.44
C GLY A 170 20.30 -3.36 -34.21
N LYS A 171 20.12 -4.56 -33.65
CA LYS A 171 19.16 -5.55 -34.15
C LYS A 171 17.74 -5.22 -33.67
N LYS A 172 16.75 -5.78 -34.36
CA LYS A 172 15.33 -5.57 -34.07
C LYS A 172 14.61 -6.91 -33.99
N PRO A 173 13.73 -7.13 -33.00
CA PRO A 173 12.93 -8.33 -32.92
C PRO A 173 11.89 -8.36 -34.06
N LYS A 174 11.43 -9.55 -34.45
CA LYS A 174 10.30 -9.68 -35.38
C LYS A 174 8.98 -9.36 -34.68
N GLN A 175 8.89 -9.64 -33.38
CA GLN A 175 7.70 -9.39 -32.57
C GLN A 175 7.97 -8.33 -31.51
N GLY A 176 7.04 -7.39 -31.35
CA GLY A 176 7.11 -6.40 -30.27
C GLY A 176 8.22 -5.37 -30.42
N GLU A 177 8.66 -5.07 -31.66
CA GLU A 177 9.62 -3.99 -31.92
C GLU A 177 9.18 -2.70 -31.21
N LYS A 178 10.13 -2.10 -30.50
CA LYS A 178 9.92 -0.88 -29.74
C LYS A 178 10.24 0.32 -30.62
N PRO A 179 9.30 1.26 -30.82
CA PRO A 179 9.54 2.42 -31.65
C PRO A 179 10.65 3.29 -31.07
N SER A 180 11.51 3.82 -31.95
CA SER A 180 12.51 4.82 -31.57
C SER A 180 11.91 6.20 -31.73
N PHE A 181 11.90 6.97 -30.64
CA PHE A 181 11.51 8.37 -30.65
C PHE A 181 12.76 9.25 -30.54
N PRO A 182 12.74 10.48 -31.10
CA PRO A 182 13.84 11.42 -30.92
C PRO A 182 14.12 11.68 -29.44
N ASN A 183 15.40 11.90 -29.11
CA ASN A 183 15.78 12.32 -27.77
C ASN A 183 15.07 13.62 -27.37
N LYS A 184 14.67 13.70 -26.10
CA LYS A 184 14.00 14.87 -25.52
C LYS A 184 14.98 15.64 -24.64
N GLU A 185 14.78 16.95 -24.54
CA GLU A 185 15.52 17.73 -23.55
C GLU A 185 15.20 17.23 -22.14
N LYS A 186 16.22 17.18 -21.29
CA LYS A 186 16.06 16.82 -19.88
C LYS A 186 15.19 17.88 -19.21
N THR A 187 14.15 17.46 -18.50
CA THR A 187 13.42 18.38 -17.63
C THR A 187 14.28 18.62 -16.39
N PRO A 188 14.80 19.84 -16.14
CA PRO A 188 15.58 20.11 -14.95
C PRO A 188 14.66 20.07 -13.73
N THR A 189 14.95 19.16 -12.80
CA THR A 189 14.33 19.20 -11.47
C THR A 189 14.80 20.45 -10.73
N ASN A 190 13.87 21.22 -10.18
CA ASN A 190 14.20 22.39 -9.39
C ASN A 190 14.61 21.95 -7.97
N PHE A 191 15.91 21.98 -7.67
CA PHE A 191 16.51 21.35 -6.48
C PHE A 191 16.60 22.27 -5.24
N LYS A 192 16.21 23.54 -5.33
CA LYS A 192 16.34 24.47 -4.20
C LYS A 192 15.02 24.61 -3.45
N LEU A 193 14.76 23.65 -2.57
CA LEU A 193 13.78 23.85 -1.50
C LEU A 193 14.45 24.63 -0.37
N ASP A 194 13.96 25.83 -0.09
CA ASP A 194 14.42 26.62 1.07
C ASP A 194 13.84 26.09 2.39
N LYS A 195 12.69 25.39 2.32
CA LYS A 195 11.96 24.80 3.44
C LYS A 195 11.17 23.57 2.97
N ASN A 196 10.81 22.71 3.92
CA ASN A 196 9.87 21.61 3.67
C ASN A 196 8.49 22.18 3.30
N PRO A 197 7.83 21.68 2.23
CA PRO A 197 6.45 22.03 1.96
C PRO A 197 5.55 21.51 3.08
N MET A 198 4.61 22.33 3.52
CA MET A 198 3.56 21.91 4.44
C MET A 198 2.32 21.55 3.62
N LEU A 199 1.96 20.28 3.62
CA LEU A 199 0.74 19.79 2.99
C LEU A 199 -0.39 19.90 4.01
N VAL A 200 -1.23 20.92 3.85
CA VAL A 200 -2.37 21.17 4.73
C VAL A 200 -3.64 20.85 3.95
N SER A 201 -4.38 19.83 4.39
CA SER A 201 -5.73 19.60 3.91
C SER A 201 -6.65 20.72 4.37
N ALA A 202 -7.61 21.12 3.54
CA ALA A 202 -8.61 22.11 3.95
C ALA A 202 -9.45 21.56 5.11
N GLU A 203 -9.51 22.28 6.23
CA GLU A 203 -10.46 21.99 7.31
C GLU A 203 -11.86 22.41 6.86
N MET A 204 -12.67 21.43 6.48
CA MET A 204 -14.02 21.65 5.95
C MET A 204 -15.07 21.74 7.07
N GLU A 205 -14.79 21.16 8.24
CA GLU A 205 -15.72 21.04 9.36
C GLU A 205 -14.98 21.18 10.69
N ASN A 206 -15.68 21.61 11.75
CA ASN A 206 -15.11 21.66 13.09
C ASN A 206 -14.83 20.24 13.61
N GLU A 207 -13.65 20.08 14.23
CA GLU A 207 -13.26 18.85 14.90
C GLU A 207 -13.51 18.96 16.42
N HIS A 208 -14.17 17.94 16.99
CA HIS A 208 -14.41 17.85 18.43
C HIS A 208 -14.04 16.47 18.95
N ILE A 209 -13.36 16.42 20.10
CA ILE A 209 -13.10 15.17 20.83
C ILE A 209 -14.40 14.77 21.53
N ILE A 210 -14.87 13.56 21.29
CA ILE A 210 -16.08 13.00 21.90
C ILE A 210 -15.82 11.69 22.65
N GLY A 211 -14.56 11.30 22.81
CA GLY A 211 -14.22 10.10 23.56
C GLY A 211 -12.77 9.69 23.43
N VAL A 212 -12.48 8.52 23.97
CA VAL A 212 -11.17 7.87 23.89
C VAL A 212 -11.34 6.36 23.91
N ASP A 213 -10.55 5.69 23.07
CA ASP A 213 -10.29 4.27 23.15
C ASP A 213 -9.00 4.05 23.95
N LEU A 214 -9.07 3.26 25.02
CA LEU A 214 -7.90 2.87 25.80
C LEU A 214 -7.60 1.39 25.58
N PHE A 215 -6.38 1.08 25.15
CA PHE A 215 -5.92 -0.29 24.96
C PHE A 215 -5.24 -0.77 26.23
N ILE A 216 -5.88 -1.71 26.94
CA ILE A 216 -5.46 -2.18 28.25
C ILE A 216 -4.97 -3.63 28.23
N GLU A 217 -4.03 -3.95 29.10
CA GLU A 217 -3.61 -5.31 29.40
C GLU A 217 -4.34 -5.85 30.64
N SER A 218 -5.03 -6.98 30.51
CA SER A 218 -5.71 -7.67 31.62
C SER A 218 -5.95 -9.14 31.31
N ILE A 219 -5.83 -10.00 32.32
CA ILE A 219 -6.22 -11.43 32.24
C ILE A 219 -7.65 -11.68 32.74
N GLU A 220 -8.35 -10.63 33.15
CA GLU A 220 -9.72 -10.71 33.66
C GLU A 220 -10.74 -10.85 32.53
N GLN A 221 -11.93 -11.31 32.90
CA GLN A 221 -13.07 -11.43 31.97
C GLN A 221 -13.73 -10.06 31.71
N PRO A 222 -14.36 -9.86 30.54
CA PRO A 222 -14.91 -8.56 30.12
C PRO A 222 -15.83 -7.90 31.14
N GLU A 223 -16.69 -8.67 31.80
CA GLU A 223 -17.63 -8.16 32.81
C GLU A 223 -16.93 -7.56 34.04
N LEU A 224 -15.81 -8.14 34.46
CA LEU A 224 -15.03 -7.61 35.59
C LEU A 224 -14.25 -6.36 35.18
N ILE A 225 -13.73 -6.36 33.94
CA ILE A 225 -13.07 -5.19 33.35
C ILE A 225 -14.07 -4.02 33.26
N ALA A 226 -15.28 -4.26 32.75
CA ALA A 226 -16.33 -3.23 32.64
C ALA A 226 -16.65 -2.61 34.00
N LYS A 227 -16.88 -3.43 35.03
CA LYS A 227 -17.15 -2.94 36.40
C LYS A 227 -16.05 -2.06 36.97
N LYS A 228 -14.79 -2.31 36.60
CA LYS A 228 -13.67 -1.44 36.99
C LYS A 228 -13.68 -0.16 36.16
N CYS A 229 -13.81 -0.27 34.84
CA CYS A 229 -13.87 0.86 33.91
C CYS A 229 -14.98 1.86 34.27
N GLU A 230 -16.18 1.39 34.59
CA GLU A 230 -17.32 2.22 34.99
C GLU A 230 -17.04 3.08 36.22
N ARG A 231 -16.19 2.62 37.15
CA ARG A 231 -15.78 3.40 38.34
C ARG A 231 -14.87 4.57 37.99
N HIS A 232 -14.18 4.51 36.85
CA HIS A 232 -13.28 5.57 36.38
C HIS A 232 -13.96 6.59 35.47
N ALA A 233 -15.13 6.27 34.91
CA ALA A 233 -15.83 7.10 33.93
C ALA A 233 -16.22 8.50 34.47
N GLY A 234 -16.40 8.62 35.79
CA GLY A 234 -16.68 9.88 36.46
C GLY A 234 -17.99 10.51 35.99
N VAL A 235 -17.97 11.82 35.74
CA VAL A 235 -19.15 12.62 35.32
C VAL A 235 -19.06 13.13 33.89
N LYS A 236 -18.03 12.72 33.13
CA LYS A 236 -17.81 13.18 31.75
C LYS A 236 -17.84 12.06 30.73
N PHE A 237 -17.57 10.83 31.14
CA PHE A 237 -17.45 9.70 30.24
C PHE A 237 -18.49 8.63 30.55
N LYS A 238 -18.77 7.82 29.54
CA LYS A 238 -19.53 6.57 29.64
C LYS A 238 -18.77 5.47 28.92
N LEU A 239 -18.62 4.32 29.58
CA LEU A 239 -18.13 3.12 28.90
C LEU A 239 -19.19 2.63 27.90
N ILE A 240 -18.82 2.59 26.63
CA ILE A 240 -19.73 2.23 25.53
C ILE A 240 -19.55 0.77 25.12
N ASN A 241 -18.30 0.31 25.09
CA ASN A 241 -17.95 -0.99 24.54
C ASN A 241 -16.62 -1.48 25.13
N ILE A 242 -16.48 -2.79 25.29
CA ILE A 242 -15.18 -3.45 25.39
C ILE A 242 -15.05 -4.42 24.23
N SER A 243 -13.98 -4.26 23.46
CA SER A 243 -13.66 -5.16 22.36
C SER A 243 -12.35 -5.92 22.58
N ASN A 244 -12.26 -7.12 22.01
CA ASN A 244 -11.08 -7.96 21.99
C ASN A 244 -10.79 -8.32 20.53
N ARG A 245 -9.60 -7.96 20.01
CA ARG A 245 -9.25 -8.12 18.59
C ARG A 245 -10.31 -7.52 17.63
N GLY A 246 -10.93 -6.42 18.02
CA GLY A 246 -11.96 -5.72 17.24
C GLY A 246 -13.38 -6.31 17.34
N THR A 247 -13.58 -7.41 18.08
CA THR A 247 -14.91 -8.00 18.32
C THR A 247 -15.47 -7.51 19.64
N GLN A 248 -16.72 -7.07 19.68
CA GLN A 248 -17.40 -6.69 20.92
C GLN A 248 -17.54 -7.90 21.87
N VAL A 249 -17.13 -7.71 23.13
CA VAL A 249 -17.20 -8.73 24.20
C VAL A 249 -17.94 -8.22 25.44
N TRP A 250 -18.27 -6.94 25.48
CA TRP A 250 -19.18 -6.30 26.44
C TRP A 250 -19.83 -5.08 25.76
N PRO A 251 -21.12 -4.75 26.00
CA PRO A 251 -22.03 -5.33 27.01
C PRO A 251 -22.62 -6.69 26.60
N THR A 252 -22.58 -7.00 25.30
CA THR A 252 -22.94 -8.29 24.75
C THR A 252 -21.71 -8.91 24.10
N GLY A 253 -21.70 -10.23 23.95
CA GLY A 253 -20.59 -10.93 23.31
C GLY A 253 -20.88 -12.41 23.22
N SER A 254 -20.36 -13.06 22.19
CA SER A 254 -20.43 -14.53 22.10
C SER A 254 -19.50 -15.15 23.15
N ILE A 255 -20.02 -16.11 23.92
CA ILE A 255 -19.21 -16.90 24.86
C ILE A 255 -18.14 -17.77 24.17
N TYR A 256 -18.23 -17.90 22.84
CA TYR A 256 -17.28 -18.65 22.02
C TYR A 256 -16.15 -17.78 21.46
N THR A 257 -16.14 -16.48 21.74
CA THR A 257 -15.05 -15.60 21.33
C THR A 257 -13.81 -15.89 22.16
N ASN A 258 -12.75 -16.42 21.52
CA ASN A 258 -11.45 -16.55 22.17
C ASN A 258 -10.85 -15.17 22.47
N LEU A 259 -10.46 -14.96 23.73
CA LEU A 259 -9.93 -13.69 24.22
C LEU A 259 -8.41 -13.73 24.33
N VAL A 260 -7.75 -12.62 24.00
CA VAL A 260 -6.35 -12.35 24.38
C VAL A 260 -6.31 -11.37 25.56
N ASN A 261 -5.17 -11.25 26.23
CA ASN A 261 -5.01 -10.36 27.39
C ASN A 261 -4.94 -8.86 27.04
N GLN A 262 -5.32 -8.48 25.82
CA GLN A 262 -5.39 -7.09 25.36
C GLN A 262 -6.81 -6.74 24.96
N TYR A 263 -7.36 -5.68 25.56
CA TYR A 263 -8.71 -5.18 25.30
C TYR A 263 -8.65 -3.73 24.87
N ASN A 264 -9.58 -3.34 24.02
CA ASN A 264 -9.90 -1.94 23.78
C ASN A 264 -11.16 -1.61 24.59
N VAL A 265 -11.05 -0.62 25.48
CA VAL A 265 -12.19 -0.10 26.25
C VAL A 265 -12.54 1.28 25.73
N ARG A 266 -13.77 1.43 25.24
CA ARG A 266 -14.25 2.63 24.58
C ARG A 266 -15.05 3.49 25.53
N PHE A 267 -14.60 4.72 25.75
CA PHE A 267 -15.34 5.75 26.46
C PHE A 267 -15.79 6.83 25.48
N GLU A 268 -17.07 7.18 25.50
CA GLU A 268 -17.61 8.38 24.82
C GLU A 268 -18.05 9.41 25.86
N SER A 269 -18.16 10.66 25.47
CA SER A 269 -18.68 11.73 26.32
C SER A 269 -20.15 11.50 26.67
N LEU A 270 -20.55 11.97 27.85
CA LEU A 270 -21.96 12.05 28.20
C LEU A 270 -22.64 13.11 27.32
N ASP A 271 -23.83 12.78 26.81
CA ASP A 271 -24.69 13.65 26.00
C ASP A 271 -24.00 14.30 24.79
N ASP A 272 -22.96 13.65 24.24
CA ASP A 272 -22.18 14.12 23.09
C ASP A 272 -21.46 15.46 23.33
N GLU A 273 -21.20 15.80 24.61
CA GLU A 273 -20.46 17.00 24.97
C GLU A 273 -19.00 16.93 24.47
N ALA A 274 -18.47 18.06 24.02
CA ALA A 274 -17.08 18.16 23.58
C ALA A 274 -16.12 18.03 24.78
N LEU A 275 -15.11 17.19 24.62
CA LEU A 275 -14.08 16.95 25.62
C LEU A 275 -12.79 17.71 25.27
N THR A 276 -11.98 17.96 26.30
CA THR A 276 -10.61 18.45 26.13
C THR A 276 -9.61 17.29 26.26
N GLN A 277 -8.39 17.48 25.76
CA GLN A 277 -7.32 16.52 26.02
C GLN A 277 -7.03 16.34 27.52
N GLN A 278 -7.23 17.39 28.33
CA GLN A 278 -7.07 17.29 29.79
C GLN A 278 -8.11 16.34 30.41
N ASP A 279 -9.33 16.32 29.90
CA ASP A 279 -10.37 15.38 30.36
C ASP A 279 -9.97 13.94 30.08
N VAL A 280 -9.46 13.68 28.87
CA VAL A 280 -8.97 12.36 28.46
C VAL A 280 -7.77 11.92 29.28
N LEU A 281 -6.80 12.82 29.53
CA LEU A 281 -5.65 12.53 30.38
C LEU A 281 -6.06 12.25 31.83
N GLY A 282 -7.09 12.94 32.34
CA GLY A 282 -7.66 12.65 33.66
C GLY A 282 -8.22 11.23 33.75
N LEU A 283 -8.97 10.79 32.74
CA LEU A 283 -9.45 9.40 32.66
C LEU A 283 -8.29 8.41 32.55
N TYR A 284 -7.28 8.70 31.73
CA TYR A 284 -6.08 7.86 31.58
C TYR A 284 -5.38 7.65 32.93
N ILE A 285 -5.13 8.73 33.68
CA ILE A 285 -4.49 8.66 35.01
C ILE A 285 -5.31 7.76 35.94
N SER A 286 -6.62 7.95 35.99
CA SER A 286 -7.52 7.16 36.83
C SER A 286 -7.48 5.67 36.46
N MET A 287 -7.64 5.35 35.17
CA MET A 287 -7.60 3.99 34.63
C MET A 287 -6.27 3.28 34.85
N SER A 288 -5.15 4.03 34.82
CA SER A 288 -3.80 3.49 35.02
C SER A 288 -3.57 2.90 36.42
N GLY A 289 -4.42 3.26 37.39
CA GLY A 289 -4.41 2.66 38.72
C GLY A 289 -4.88 1.20 38.74
N ASN A 290 -5.63 0.76 37.74
CA ASN A 290 -6.17 -0.60 37.64
C ASN A 290 -5.66 -1.40 36.44
N PHE A 291 -5.18 -0.73 35.40
CA PHE A 291 -4.77 -1.37 34.16
C PHE A 291 -3.47 -0.77 33.63
N LYS A 292 -2.63 -1.62 33.04
CA LYS A 292 -1.55 -1.13 32.18
C LYS A 292 -2.15 -0.73 30.84
N ILE A 293 -2.06 0.55 30.50
CA ILE A 293 -2.53 1.09 29.23
C ILE A 293 -1.34 1.08 28.24
N CYS A 294 -1.52 0.40 27.12
CA CYS A 294 -0.48 0.23 26.09
C CYS A 294 -0.61 1.26 24.96
N SER A 295 -1.82 1.73 24.68
CA SER A 295 -2.10 2.78 23.69
C SER A 295 -3.42 3.51 24.03
N SER A 296 -3.60 4.69 23.49
CA SER A 296 -4.84 5.47 23.57
C SER A 296 -5.11 6.16 22.23
N GLU A 297 -6.35 6.12 21.75
CA GLU A 297 -6.79 6.75 20.52
C GLU A 297 -7.94 7.72 20.81
N LEU A 298 -7.83 8.97 20.38
CA LEU A 298 -8.92 9.94 20.54
C LEU A 298 -10.06 9.61 19.59
N LEU A 299 -11.29 9.74 20.09
CA LEU A 299 -12.49 9.58 19.26
C LEU A 299 -12.99 10.97 18.87
N ASN A 300 -12.79 11.34 17.62
CA ASN A 300 -13.18 12.63 17.10
C ASN A 300 -14.48 12.55 16.29
N LYS A 301 -15.19 13.67 16.23
CA LYS A 301 -16.19 13.97 15.22
C LYS A 301 -15.71 15.10 14.34
N TRP A 302 -15.94 14.95 13.03
CA TRP A 302 -15.87 16.04 12.07
C TRP A 302 -17.31 16.43 11.74
N GLY A 303 -17.69 17.64 12.14
CA GLY A 303 -19.09 18.07 12.09
C GLY A 303 -20.00 17.10 12.86
N SER A 304 -20.88 16.40 12.14
CA SER A 304 -21.77 15.38 12.73
C SER A 304 -21.27 13.93 12.57
N LYS A 305 -20.21 13.70 11.79
CA LYS A 305 -19.71 12.38 11.41
C LYS A 305 -18.66 11.89 12.42
N LYS A 306 -18.85 10.68 12.95
CA LYS A 306 -17.84 9.98 13.76
C LYS A 306 -16.62 9.65 12.87
N ALA A 307 -15.43 10.07 13.28
CA ALA A 307 -14.16 9.81 12.59
C ALA A 307 -13.50 8.48 13.01
N TYR A 308 -14.30 7.52 13.48
CA TYR A 308 -13.85 6.21 13.97
C TYR A 308 -14.89 5.14 13.66
N SER A 309 -14.45 3.88 13.62
CA SER A 309 -15.30 2.73 13.37
C SER A 309 -15.86 2.13 14.66
N LEU A 310 -16.98 1.40 14.53
CA LEU A 310 -17.53 0.59 15.60
C LEU A 310 -16.85 -0.79 15.63
N ALA A 311 -16.86 -1.45 16.78
CA ALA A 311 -16.39 -2.83 16.86
C ALA A 311 -17.34 -3.77 16.08
N GLN A 312 -16.83 -4.93 15.68
CA GLN A 312 -17.68 -5.96 15.09
C GLN A 312 -18.71 -6.47 16.11
N GLY A 313 -19.99 -6.39 15.76
CA GLY A 313 -21.10 -6.80 16.61
C GLY A 313 -21.69 -5.69 17.49
N GLN A 314 -21.20 -4.46 17.37
CA GLN A 314 -21.77 -3.25 17.97
C GLN A 314 -22.90 -2.67 17.11
#